data_AF-J3GMF1-F1
#
_entry.id   AF-J3GMF1-F1
#
_cell.length_a   1.000
_cell.length_b   1.000
_cell.length_c   1.000
_cell.angle_alpha   90.00
_cell.angle_beta   90.00
_cell.angle_gamma   90.00
#
_symmetry.space_group_name_H-M   'P 1'
#
loop_
_entity.id
_entity.type
_entity.pdbx_description
1 polymer ?
#
loop_
_entity_poly.entity_id
_entity_poly.type
_entity_poly.pdbx_seq_one_letter_code
_entity_poly.pdbx_strand_id
1 'polypeptide(L)'
;MTDSTQLFPPFAEEMLPGGGHRSFVLKRGQLLRLTDLRGGANVSLTLLNANEKTERLNLPDSLKCQHTAKLTAGHCLYSDMGRVLAAITADTCGWG
;
A
#
# COMPACT_ATOMS: atom_id res chain seq x y z
N MET A 1 0.01 -18.48 11.70
CA MET A 1 0.17 -17.87 10.36
C MET A 1 1.65 -17.67 10.13
N THR A 2 2.22 -18.32 9.13
CA THR A 2 3.63 -18.21 8.77
C THR A 2 3.88 -16.82 8.18
N ASP A 3 4.87 -16.10 8.69
CA ASP A 3 5.26 -14.80 8.17
C ASP A 3 5.82 -14.96 6.75
N SER A 4 5.01 -14.67 5.73
CA SER A 4 5.37 -14.80 4.30
C SER A 4 6.57 -13.92 3.91
N THR A 5 6.97 -13.02 4.79
CA THR A 5 8.10 -12.09 4.68
C THR A 5 9.46 -12.79 4.63
N GLN A 6 9.61 -13.94 5.28
CA GLN A 6 10.91 -14.62 5.30
C GLN A 6 11.35 -15.15 3.93
N LEU A 7 10.43 -15.21 2.96
CA LEU A 7 10.73 -15.62 1.59
C LEU A 7 11.35 -14.50 0.74
N PHE A 8 11.25 -13.23 1.17
CA PHE A 8 11.69 -12.07 0.39
C PHE A 8 12.48 -11.09 1.27
N PRO A 9 13.82 -11.24 1.39
CA PRO A 9 14.63 -10.30 2.16
C PRO A 9 14.50 -8.88 1.58
N PRO A 10 14.38 -7.84 2.45
CA PRO A 10 14.29 -6.47 1.97
C PRO A 10 15.61 -6.05 1.32
N PHE A 11 15.53 -5.45 0.13
CA PHE A 11 16.68 -4.82 -0.51
C PHE A 11 16.90 -3.37 -0.03
N ALA A 12 15.91 -2.79 0.64
CA ALA A 12 15.97 -1.47 1.26
C ALA A 12 15.01 -1.43 2.46
N GLU A 13 15.43 -0.76 3.53
CA GLU A 13 14.65 -0.56 4.76
C GLU A 13 14.94 0.85 5.31
N GLU A 14 13.91 1.49 5.84
CA GLU A 14 14.02 2.83 6.41
C GLU A 14 12.99 3.07 7.51
N MET A 15 13.40 3.77 8.56
CA MET A 15 12.51 4.25 9.61
C MET A 15 11.92 5.61 9.24
N LEU A 16 10.60 5.69 9.16
CA LEU A 16 9.89 6.94 8.96
C LEU A 16 9.58 7.60 10.32
N PRO A 17 10.14 8.78 10.65
CA PRO A 17 9.83 9.47 11.90
C PRO A 17 8.40 10.02 11.87
N GLY A 18 7.82 10.27 13.05
CA GLY A 18 6.51 10.93 13.16
C GLY A 18 6.50 12.29 12.46
N GLY A 19 5.48 12.53 11.63
CA GLY A 19 5.39 13.72 10.78
C GLY A 19 6.34 13.74 9.56
N GLY A 20 7.16 12.70 9.41
CA GLY A 20 8.01 12.50 8.24
C GLY A 20 7.21 12.03 7.02
N HIS A 21 7.82 12.17 5.84
CA HIS A 21 7.30 11.63 4.60
C HIS A 21 8.45 11.07 3.76
N ARG A 22 8.12 10.12 2.88
CA ARG A 22 9.06 9.53 1.93
C ARG A 22 8.33 9.28 0.62
N SER A 23 9.03 9.52 -0.48
CA SER A 23 8.54 9.27 -1.84
C SER A 23 9.58 8.48 -2.61
N PHE A 24 9.14 7.43 -3.31
CA PHE A 24 10.00 6.62 -4.17
C PHE A 24 9.14 5.92 -5.22
N VAL A 25 9.80 5.33 -6.23
CA VAL A 25 9.13 4.52 -7.24
C VAL A 25 9.13 3.07 -6.80
N LEU A 26 7.94 2.51 -6.59
CA LEU A 26 7.75 1.07 -6.43
C LEU A 26 7.58 0.44 -7.82
N LYS A 27 8.56 -0.38 -8.25
CA LYS A 27 8.50 -1.04 -9.57
C LYS A 27 7.54 -2.22 -9.53
N ARG A 28 7.00 -2.58 -10.70
CA ARG A 28 6.17 -3.79 -10.86
C ARG A 28 6.89 -5.02 -10.32
N GLY A 29 6.18 -5.83 -9.53
CA GLY A 29 6.73 -7.04 -8.90
C GLY A 29 7.47 -6.80 -7.59
N GLN A 30 7.63 -5.54 -7.15
CA GLN A 30 8.18 -5.22 -5.84
C GLN A 30 7.08 -5.14 -4.78
N LEU A 31 7.47 -5.36 -3.52
CA LEU A 31 6.59 -5.28 -2.36
C LEU A 31 7.02 -4.09 -1.49
N LEU A 32 6.04 -3.35 -0.99
CA LEU A 32 6.21 -2.38 0.08
C LEU A 32 5.58 -2.95 1.35
N ARG A 33 6.35 -2.94 2.44
CA ARG A 33 5.87 -3.30 3.77
C ARG A 33 5.89 -2.07 4.66
N LEU A 34 4.79 -1.82 5.34
CA LEU A 34 4.67 -0.79 6.36
C LEU A 34 4.49 -1.52 7.70
N THR A 35 5.36 -1.23 8.65
CA THR A 35 5.36 -1.88 9.97
C THR A 35 5.20 -0.82 11.04
N ASP A 36 4.14 -0.92 11.85
CA ASP A 36 4.04 -0.18 13.09
C ASP A 36 4.90 -0.87 14.16
N LEU A 37 6.00 -0.21 14.54
CA LEU A 37 6.99 -0.78 15.47
C LEU A 37 6.55 -0.77 16.93
N ARG A 38 5.62 0.14 17.31
CA ARG A 38 5.28 0.40 18.73
C ARG A 38 3.78 0.33 19.02
N GLY A 39 2.94 0.28 17.99
CA GLY A 39 1.49 0.33 18.13
C GLY A 39 0.96 1.77 18.11
N GLY A 40 -0.21 1.96 17.49
CA GLY A 40 -0.92 3.24 17.41
C GLY A 40 -0.40 4.22 16.36
N ALA A 41 0.52 3.79 15.48
CA ALA A 41 0.96 4.61 14.36
C ALA A 41 -0.07 4.58 13.23
N ASN A 42 -0.22 5.72 12.55
CA ASN A 42 -1.04 5.84 11.34
C ASN A 42 -0.19 6.43 10.21
N VAL A 43 -0.44 5.97 9.00
CA VAL A 43 0.23 6.44 7.78
C VAL A 43 -0.79 6.77 6.71
N SER A 44 -0.55 7.88 6.02
CA SER A 44 -1.30 8.24 4.81
C SER A 44 -0.48 7.83 3.59
N LEU A 45 -1.15 7.24 2.60
CA LEU A 45 -0.53 6.76 1.37
C LEU A 45 -1.13 7.49 0.16
N THR A 46 -0.26 7.95 -0.74
CA THR A 46 -0.63 8.41 -2.08
C THR A 46 0.12 7.58 -3.11
N LEU A 47 -0.58 7.07 -4.12
CA LEU A 47 0.02 6.35 -5.23
C LEU A 47 -0.25 7.09 -6.54
N LEU A 48 0.75 7.05 -7.43
CA LEU A 48 0.76 7.68 -8.73
C LEU A 48 1.35 6.66 -9.72
N ASN A 49 0.94 6.70 -10.98
CA ASN A 49 1.71 6.04 -12.02
C ASN A 49 3.04 6.78 -12.19
N ALA A 50 4.16 6.07 -12.00
CA ALA A 50 5.50 6.68 -12.05
C ALA A 50 5.84 7.29 -13.42
N ASN A 51 5.23 6.77 -14.49
CA ASN A 51 5.42 7.24 -15.86
C ASN A 51 4.34 8.24 -16.30
N GLU A 52 3.26 8.38 -15.55
CA GLU A 52 2.15 9.30 -15.83
C GLU A 52 1.58 9.86 -14.53
N LYS A 53 2.15 10.96 -14.03
CA LYS A 53 1.84 11.49 -12.70
C LYS A 53 0.44 12.10 -12.60
N THR A 54 -0.26 12.26 -13.73
CA THR A 54 -1.67 12.66 -13.71
C THR A 54 -2.60 11.52 -13.33
N GLU A 55 -2.19 10.26 -13.50
CA GLU A 55 -2.92 9.07 -13.08
C GLU A 55 -2.61 8.74 -11.60
N ARG A 56 -3.63 8.77 -10.74
CA ARG A 56 -3.45 8.70 -9.28
C ARG A 56 -4.43 7.75 -8.62
N LEU A 57 -4.11 7.32 -7.41
CA LEU A 57 -4.99 6.51 -6.56
C LEU A 57 -6.39 7.14 -6.44
N ASN A 58 -7.41 6.35 -6.72
CA ASN A 58 -8.81 6.65 -6.51
C ASN A 58 -9.39 5.65 -5.48
N LEU A 59 -9.45 6.08 -4.22
CA LEU A 59 -10.01 5.28 -3.13
C LEU A 59 -11.51 4.98 -3.32
N PRO A 60 -12.37 5.95 -3.72
CA PRO A 60 -13.76 5.66 -4.06
C PRO A 60 -13.92 4.51 -5.05
N ASP A 61 -13.15 4.48 -6.14
CA ASP A 61 -13.25 3.41 -7.14
C ASP A 61 -12.71 2.09 -6.59
N SER A 62 -11.64 2.15 -5.80
CA SER A 62 -11.11 0.96 -5.12
C SER A 62 -12.15 0.29 -4.22
N LEU A 63 -12.99 1.06 -3.54
CA LEU A 63 -14.07 0.53 -2.69
C LEU A 63 -15.26 0.04 -3.52
N LYS A 64 -15.76 0.89 -4.45
CA LYS A 64 -16.97 0.61 -5.23
C LYS A 64 -16.82 -0.60 -6.13
N CYS A 65 -15.72 -0.69 -6.89
CA CYS A 65 -15.51 -1.78 -7.84
C CYS A 65 -15.35 -3.14 -7.17
N GLN A 66 -14.97 -3.16 -5.89
CA GLN A 66 -14.78 -4.37 -5.10
C GLN A 66 -15.93 -4.61 -4.11
N HIS A 67 -17.00 -3.81 -4.19
CA HIS A 67 -18.20 -3.90 -3.34
C HIS A 67 -17.86 -3.99 -1.84
N THR A 68 -16.88 -3.20 -1.39
CA THR A 68 -16.40 -3.21 0.00
C THR A 68 -16.37 -1.80 0.60
N ALA A 69 -16.54 -1.72 1.91
CA ALA A 69 -16.29 -0.51 2.69
C ALA A 69 -14.90 -0.50 3.36
N LYS A 70 -14.14 -1.60 3.21
CA LYS A 70 -12.83 -1.80 3.83
C LYS A 70 -11.84 -2.37 2.83
N LEU A 71 -10.66 -1.76 2.76
CA LEU A 71 -9.50 -2.34 2.10
C LEU A 71 -8.70 -3.19 3.09
N THR A 72 -8.26 -4.36 2.64
CA THR A 72 -7.50 -5.37 3.40
C THR A 72 -6.88 -6.34 2.40
N ALA A 73 -6.21 -7.39 2.86
CA ALA A 73 -5.59 -8.41 2.02
C ALA A 73 -6.54 -8.92 0.91
N GLY A 74 -6.01 -9.02 -0.31
CA GLY A 74 -6.74 -9.41 -1.51
C GLY A 74 -7.33 -8.24 -2.32
N HIS A 75 -7.42 -7.04 -1.75
CA HIS A 75 -7.99 -5.89 -2.45
C HIS A 75 -6.98 -5.14 -3.34
N CYS A 76 -7.45 -4.71 -4.50
CA CYS A 76 -6.73 -3.86 -5.44
C CYS A 76 -6.93 -2.37 -5.15
N LEU A 77 -5.91 -1.57 -5.44
CA LEU A 77 -5.92 -0.11 -5.37
C LEU A 77 -5.95 0.45 -6.80
N TYR A 78 -7.06 1.10 -7.15
CA TYR A 78 -7.35 1.55 -8.51
C TYR A 78 -6.92 3.00 -8.72
N SER A 79 -6.54 3.33 -9.96
CA SER A 79 -6.36 4.70 -10.41
C SER A 79 -7.67 5.34 -10.84
N ASP A 80 -7.68 6.67 -10.91
CA ASP A 80 -8.73 7.47 -11.54
C ASP A 80 -8.92 7.21 -13.04
N MET A 81 -7.96 6.54 -13.69
CA MET A 81 -8.07 6.05 -15.06
C MET A 81 -8.47 4.56 -15.14
N GLY A 82 -8.90 3.95 -14.03
CA GLY A 82 -9.46 2.60 -13.99
C GLY A 82 -8.44 1.46 -14.03
N ARG A 83 -7.15 1.72 -13.79
CA ARG A 83 -6.09 0.68 -13.75
C ARG A 83 -5.74 0.31 -12.32
N VAL A 84 -5.26 -0.92 -12.10
CA VAL A 84 -4.71 -1.31 -10.80
C VAL A 84 -3.29 -0.76 -10.65
N LEU A 85 -3.07 0.08 -9.64
CA LEU A 85 -1.75 0.62 -9.28
C LEU A 85 -0.98 -0.35 -8.36
N ALA A 86 -1.68 -0.93 -7.39
CA ALA A 86 -1.13 -1.88 -6.42
C ALA A 86 -2.22 -2.79 -5.87
N ALA A 87 -1.85 -3.81 -5.10
CA ALA A 87 -2.78 -4.65 -4.35
C ALA A 87 -2.24 -4.86 -2.93
N ILE A 88 -3.16 -4.99 -1.97
CA ILE A 88 -2.82 -5.33 -0.59
C ILE A 88 -2.66 -6.85 -0.54
N THR A 89 -1.43 -7.33 -0.39
CA THR A 89 -1.14 -8.77 -0.40
C THR A 89 -1.25 -9.41 0.97
N ALA A 90 -1.06 -8.63 2.03
CA ALA A 90 -1.21 -9.03 3.42
C ALA A 90 -1.65 -7.83 4.26
N ASP A 91 -2.42 -8.10 5.31
CA ASP A 91 -2.87 -7.11 6.30
C ASP A 91 -2.98 -7.81 7.65
N THR A 92 -2.21 -7.33 8.63
CA THR A 92 -2.22 -7.82 10.00
C THR A 92 -2.81 -6.81 10.98
N CYS A 93 -3.02 -5.56 10.55
CA CYS A 93 -3.50 -4.49 11.42
C CYS A 93 -5.03 -4.56 11.60
N GLY A 94 -5.75 -5.09 10.60
CA GLY A 94 -7.18 -5.32 10.74
C GLY A 94 -7.98 -4.01 10.72
N TRP A 95 -8.82 -3.75 11.73
CA TRP A 95 -9.71 -2.58 11.80
C TRP A 95 -9.51 -1.74 13.07
N GLY A 96 -8.46 -2.03 13.85
CA GLY A 96 -8.20 -1.42 15.15
C GLY A 96 -6.97 -0.52 15.13
#